data_AF-A0A399WP34-F1
#
_entry.id   AF-A0A399WP34-F1
#
_cell.length_a   1.000
_cell.length_b   1.000
_cell.length_c   1.000
_cell.angle_alpha   90.00
_cell.angle_beta   90.00
_cell.angle_gamma   90.00
#
_symmetry.space_group_name_H-M   'P 1'
#
loop_
_entity.id
_entity.type
_entity.pdbx_description
1 polymer ?
#
loop_
_entity_poly.entity_id
_entity_poly.type
_entity_poly.pdbx_seq_one_letter_code
_entity_poly.pdbx_strand_id
1 'polypeptide(L)'
;MKDITSSAISIQPLLQGLYQGDAGKVKETLEEIGRMGKGNREAMKALQEFLKREKRMPLRILATQIISQVKEYTPPPAEKLKKPGIFQCPGAEKIKRVEIIDVACPHCHKQGTASVAGFEHEFACELCGKTVQREVPESCVEKCPVGSECVGEERYRKYLKGRKKAP
;
A
#
# COMPACT_ATOMS: atom_id res chain seq x y z
N MET A 1 41.48 0.67 -18.16
CA MET A 1 41.09 1.80 -17.27
C MET A 1 39.66 2.20 -17.66
N LYS A 2 38.60 1.94 -16.90
CA LYS A 2 38.46 1.83 -15.44
C LYS A 2 37.54 0.66 -15.08
N ASP A 3 38.02 -0.20 -14.20
CA ASP A 3 37.20 -1.06 -13.36
C ASP A 3 36.28 -0.20 -12.51
N ILE A 4 34.97 -0.43 -12.60
CA ILE A 4 34.02 -0.01 -11.57
C ILE A 4 33.52 -1.31 -10.97
N THR A 5 34.14 -1.64 -9.85
CA THR A 5 33.78 -2.71 -8.95
C THR A 5 32.30 -2.60 -8.60
N SER A 6 31.50 -3.46 -9.25
CA SER A 6 30.21 -3.87 -8.72
C SER A 6 30.49 -4.47 -7.35
N SER A 7 30.29 -3.67 -6.32
CA SER A 7 30.22 -4.13 -4.94
C SER A 7 29.04 -5.08 -4.84
N ALA A 8 29.28 -6.34 -5.20
CA ALA A 8 28.39 -7.46 -4.99
C ALA A 8 28.27 -7.71 -3.48
N ILE A 9 27.55 -6.84 -2.79
CA ILE A 9 26.97 -7.17 -1.49
C ILE A 9 26.01 -8.30 -1.81
N SER A 10 26.42 -9.52 -1.48
CA SER A 10 25.58 -10.71 -1.62
C SER A 10 24.25 -10.37 -0.96
N ILE A 11 23.14 -10.39 -1.71
CA ILE A 11 21.80 -10.09 -1.20
C ILE A 11 21.37 -11.16 -0.17
N GLN A 12 22.01 -12.32 -0.18
CA GLN A 12 21.62 -13.49 0.63
C GLN A 12 21.53 -13.25 2.15
N PRO A 13 22.46 -12.55 2.83
CA PRO A 13 22.35 -12.24 4.25
C PRO A 13 21.17 -11.29 4.54
N LEU A 14 20.88 -10.34 3.63
CA LEU A 14 19.70 -9.47 3.73
C LEU A 14 18.41 -10.28 3.60
N LEU A 15 18.37 -11.24 2.68
CA LEU A 15 17.21 -12.14 2.55
C LEU A 15 16.98 -12.95 3.82
N GLN A 16 18.05 -13.39 4.49
CA GLN A 16 17.96 -14.14 5.73
C GLN A 16 17.42 -13.26 6.89
N GLY A 17 17.79 -11.98 6.93
CA GLY A 17 17.28 -10.98 7.87
C GLY A 17 15.75 -10.80 7.82
N LEU A 18 15.14 -10.94 6.63
CA LEU A 18 13.68 -10.89 6.45
C LEU A 18 12.92 -12.04 7.13
N TYR A 19 13.58 -13.17 7.40
CA TYR A 19 12.95 -14.39 7.93
C TYR A 19 13.34 -14.73 9.37
N GLN A 20 14.42 -14.16 9.90
CA GLN A 20 14.99 -14.53 11.20
C GLN A 20 15.01 -13.38 12.23
N GLY A 21 14.55 -12.19 11.86
CA GLY A 21 14.56 -11.00 12.71
C GLY A 21 13.27 -10.73 13.49
N ASP A 22 13.40 -10.07 14.65
CA ASP A 22 12.29 -9.33 15.26
C ASP A 22 11.81 -8.19 14.34
N ALA A 23 10.71 -7.53 14.68
CA ALA A 23 10.11 -6.51 13.81
C ALA A 23 11.07 -5.35 13.48
N GLY A 24 12.01 -5.02 14.37
CA GLY A 24 13.01 -3.98 14.16
C GLY A 24 14.03 -4.39 13.09
N LYS A 25 14.60 -5.59 13.22
CA LYS A 25 15.57 -6.13 12.24
C LYS A 25 14.96 -6.31 10.85
N VAL A 26 13.71 -6.77 10.77
CA VAL A 26 13.01 -6.90 9.48
C VAL A 26 12.79 -5.52 8.83
N LYS A 27 12.47 -4.50 9.64
CA LYS A 27 12.33 -3.12 9.15
C LYS A 27 13.66 -2.60 8.56
N GLU A 28 14.77 -2.73 9.28
CA GLU A 28 16.10 -2.31 8.82
C GLU A 28 16.48 -3.01 7.50
N THR A 29 16.25 -4.31 7.45
CA THR A 29 16.51 -5.13 6.25
C THR A 29 15.68 -4.66 5.04
N LEU A 30 14.39 -4.35 5.26
CA LEU A 30 13.52 -3.81 4.21
C LEU A 30 14.03 -2.47 3.70
N GLU A 31 14.45 -1.56 4.60
CA GLU A 31 15.02 -0.27 4.20
C GLU A 31 16.33 -0.42 3.41
N GLU A 32 17.18 -1.39 3.75
CA GLU A 32 18.38 -1.74 2.98
C GLU A 32 18.04 -2.22 1.56
N ILE A 33 17.02 -3.07 1.43
CA ILE A 33 16.52 -3.52 0.12
C ILE A 33 16.04 -2.33 -0.73
N GLY A 34 15.38 -1.34 -0.13
CA GLY A 34 14.96 -0.13 -0.84
C GLY A 34 16.12 0.72 -1.35
N ARG A 35 17.24 0.74 -0.64
CA ARG A 35 18.46 1.48 -1.05
C ARG A 35 19.17 0.86 -2.26
N MET A 36 18.83 -0.37 -2.65
CA MET A 36 19.47 -1.07 -3.78
C MET A 36 19.09 -0.51 -5.16
N GLY A 37 18.10 0.39 -5.22
CA GLY A 37 17.72 1.09 -6.44
C GLY A 37 16.86 0.27 -7.40
N LYS A 38 16.47 0.91 -8.52
CA LYS A 38 15.57 0.36 -9.52
C LYS A 38 16.23 -0.77 -10.33
N GLY A 39 15.43 -1.73 -10.78
CA GLY A 39 15.89 -2.80 -11.69
C GLY A 39 16.52 -4.00 -10.97
N ASN A 40 16.63 -3.96 -9.64
CA ASN A 40 17.17 -5.08 -8.89
C ASN A 40 16.15 -6.24 -8.79
N ARG A 41 16.30 -7.22 -9.68
CA ARG A 41 15.41 -8.39 -9.80
C ARG A 41 15.41 -9.27 -8.55
N GLU A 42 16.54 -9.40 -7.87
CA GLU A 42 16.67 -10.22 -6.67
C GLU A 42 15.95 -9.57 -5.49
N ALA A 43 16.15 -8.27 -5.29
CA ALA A 43 15.41 -7.47 -4.32
C ALA A 43 13.89 -7.52 -4.58
N MET A 44 13.46 -7.43 -5.84
CA MET A 44 12.03 -7.55 -6.18
C MET A 44 11.46 -8.93 -5.82
N LYS A 45 12.16 -10.01 -6.16
CA LYS A 45 11.75 -11.38 -5.84
C LYS A 45 11.67 -11.60 -4.32
N ALA A 46 12.61 -11.02 -3.57
CA ALA A 46 12.63 -11.05 -2.12
C ALA A 46 11.40 -10.39 -1.49
N LEU A 47 11.07 -9.17 -1.95
CA LEU A 47 9.91 -8.42 -1.47
C LEU A 47 8.60 -9.17 -1.77
N GLN A 48 8.50 -9.78 -2.96
CA GLN A 48 7.33 -10.59 -3.31
C GLN A 48 7.19 -11.82 -2.43
N GLU A 49 8.28 -12.53 -2.15
CA GLU A 49 8.24 -13.72 -1.28
C GLU A 49 7.97 -13.35 0.19
N PHE A 50 8.55 -12.25 0.66
CA PHE A 50 8.25 -11.67 1.97
C PHE A 50 6.76 -11.36 2.12
N LEU A 51 6.15 -10.70 1.13
CA LEU A 51 4.72 -10.38 1.12
C LEU A 51 3.80 -11.60 1.09
N LYS A 52 4.26 -12.78 0.64
CA LYS A 52 3.45 -14.00 0.72
C LYS A 52 3.39 -14.58 2.14
N ARG A 53 4.45 -14.41 2.92
CA ARG A 53 4.63 -15.08 4.22
C ARG A 53 4.38 -14.19 5.43
N GLU A 54 4.76 -12.92 5.34
CA GLU A 54 4.65 -11.98 6.44
C GLU A 54 3.18 -11.69 6.78
N LYS A 55 2.84 -11.73 8.07
CA LYS A 55 1.47 -11.47 8.57
C LYS A 55 1.33 -10.09 9.20
N ARG A 56 2.43 -9.48 9.64
CA ARG A 56 2.44 -8.16 10.30
C ARG A 56 2.23 -7.06 9.27
N MET A 57 1.07 -6.41 9.33
CA MET A 57 0.68 -5.36 8.38
C MET A 57 1.66 -4.19 8.25
N PRO A 58 2.25 -3.64 9.33
CA PRO A 58 3.22 -2.54 9.20
C PRO A 58 4.40 -2.90 8.30
N LEU A 59 4.90 -4.13 8.39
CA LEU A 59 6.03 -4.59 7.58
C LEU A 59 5.60 -4.90 6.13
N ARG A 60 4.38 -5.41 5.92
CA ARG A 60 3.82 -5.61 4.57
C ARG A 60 3.63 -4.28 3.82
N ILE A 61 3.16 -3.26 4.52
CA ILE A 61 2.99 -1.91 3.97
C ILE A 61 4.35 -1.33 3.59
N LEU A 62 5.32 -1.41 4.51
CA LEU A 62 6.68 -0.98 4.25
C LEU A 62 7.29 -1.68 3.03
N ALA A 63 7.19 -3.01 2.95
CA ALA A 63 7.65 -3.78 1.79
C ALA A 63 6.95 -3.36 0.49
N THR A 64 5.64 -3.05 0.53
CA THR A 64 4.89 -2.56 -0.64
C THR A 64 5.37 -1.18 -1.09
N GLN A 65 5.69 -0.28 -0.16
CA GLN A 65 6.28 1.03 -0.47
C GLN A 65 7.66 0.87 -1.12
N ILE A 66 8.49 -0.03 -0.60
CA ILE A 66 9.83 -0.33 -1.13
C ILE A 66 9.76 -0.95 -2.53
N ILE A 67 8.75 -1.77 -2.83
CA ILE A 67 8.54 -2.27 -4.20
C ILE A 67 8.47 -1.12 -5.21
N SER A 68 7.89 0.03 -4.85
CA SER A 68 7.84 1.19 -5.75
C SER A 68 9.20 1.86 -5.98
N GLN A 69 10.16 1.66 -5.07
CA GLN A 69 11.54 2.15 -5.18
C GLN A 69 12.41 1.20 -6.01
N VAL A 70 12.15 -0.11 -5.92
CA VAL A 70 12.96 -1.17 -6.58
C VAL A 70 12.41 -1.55 -7.96
N LYS A 71 11.10 -1.39 -8.19
CA LYS A 71 10.46 -1.77 -9.46
C LYS A 71 10.99 -0.93 -10.62
N GLU A 72 11.55 -1.62 -11.60
CA GLU A 72 11.76 -1.06 -12.93
C GLU A 72 10.38 -0.92 -13.60
N TYR A 73 9.95 0.32 -13.83
CA TYR A 73 8.69 0.59 -14.51
C TYR A 73 8.94 0.70 -16.01
N THR A 74 8.67 -0.39 -16.74
CA THR A 74 8.36 -0.28 -18.16
C THR A 74 6.84 -0.19 -18.27
N PRO A 75 6.26 0.97 -18.65
CA PRO A 75 4.83 1.05 -18.86
C PRO A 75 4.42 0.05 -19.94
N PRO A 76 3.36 -0.77 -19.73
CA PRO A 76 2.74 -1.47 -20.85
C PRO A 76 2.30 -0.43 -21.91
N PRO A 77 2.28 -0.77 -23.21
CA PRO A 77 1.67 0.09 -24.23
C PRO A 77 0.27 0.44 -23.74
N ALA A 78 -0.02 1.72 -23.62
CA ALA A 78 -1.22 2.21 -22.96
C ALA A 78 -2.47 1.79 -23.73
N GLU A 79 -3.04 0.62 -23.43
CA GLU A 79 -4.41 0.30 -23.79
C GLU A 79 -5.35 1.14 -22.92
N LYS A 80 -5.69 2.30 -23.48
CA LYS A 80 -6.90 3.09 -23.24
C LYS A 80 -7.26 3.34 -21.78
N LEU A 81 -6.34 3.97 -21.05
CA LEU A 81 -6.73 5.06 -20.16
C LEU A 81 -5.97 6.30 -20.59
N LYS A 82 -6.53 7.06 -21.55
CA LYS A 82 -6.07 8.43 -21.81
C LYS A 82 -6.44 9.25 -20.57
N LYS A 83 -5.54 9.29 -19.58
CA LYS A 83 -5.59 10.31 -18.53
C LYS A 83 -5.66 11.65 -19.27
N PRO A 84 -6.67 12.49 -19.05
CA PRO A 84 -6.65 13.85 -19.59
C PRO A 84 -5.35 14.49 -19.10
N GLY A 85 -4.48 14.84 -20.04
CA GLY A 85 -3.40 15.76 -19.74
C GLY A 85 -4.05 17.09 -19.41
N ILE A 86 -3.60 17.70 -18.31
CA ILE A 86 -4.06 18.95 -17.67
C ILE A 86 -4.86 18.66 -16.37
N PHE A 87 -4.25 19.09 -15.25
CA PHE A 87 -4.58 18.88 -13.84
C PHE A 87 -4.12 17.57 -13.20
N GLN A 88 -2.99 17.65 -12.48
CA GLN A 88 -2.71 16.79 -11.33
C GLN A 88 -3.97 16.78 -10.46
N CYS A 89 -4.73 15.69 -10.48
CA CYS A 89 -5.97 15.59 -9.71
C CYS A 89 -5.61 15.86 -8.23
N PRO A 90 -6.03 17.00 -7.66
CA PRO A 90 -5.64 17.37 -6.30
C PRO A 90 -6.16 16.37 -5.26
N GLY A 91 -7.23 15.65 -5.61
CA GLY A 91 -7.78 14.55 -4.80
C GLY A 91 -7.05 13.21 -4.92
N ALA A 92 -6.30 12.98 -6.01
CA ALA A 92 -5.73 11.67 -6.28
C ALA A 92 -4.59 11.29 -5.32
N GLU A 93 -3.91 12.27 -4.72
CA GLU A 93 -2.84 12.00 -3.75
C GLU A 93 -3.36 11.35 -2.47
N LYS A 94 -4.52 11.78 -1.97
CA LYS A 94 -5.11 11.28 -0.72
C LYS A 94 -5.97 10.04 -0.93
N ILE A 95 -6.64 9.92 -2.07
CA ILE A 95 -7.47 8.75 -2.40
C ILE A 95 -6.61 7.49 -2.53
N LYS A 96 -5.41 7.57 -3.11
CA LYS A 96 -4.59 6.38 -3.36
C LYS A 96 -3.75 5.93 -2.17
N ARG A 97 -3.63 6.75 -1.13
CA ARG A 97 -2.84 6.40 0.05
C ARG A 97 -3.70 5.61 1.03
N VAL A 98 -3.19 4.42 1.36
CA VAL A 98 -3.69 3.63 2.48
C VAL A 98 -3.05 4.20 3.73
N GLU A 99 -3.87 4.61 4.68
CA GLU A 99 -3.46 5.12 5.99
C GLU A 99 -3.68 4.04 7.05
N ILE A 100 -2.79 3.99 8.04
CA ILE A 100 -2.97 3.15 9.21
C ILE A 100 -3.62 4.03 10.28
N ILE A 101 -4.82 3.66 10.71
CA ILE A 101 -5.55 4.36 11.77
C ILE A 101 -5.70 3.46 12.99
N ASP A 102 -5.67 4.06 14.18
CA ASP A 102 -6.04 3.38 15.41
C ASP A 102 -7.56 3.24 15.50
N VAL A 103 -8.03 2.03 15.79
CA VAL A 103 -9.45 1.70 15.85
C VAL A 103 -9.76 0.87 17.09
N ALA A 104 -10.81 1.28 17.81
CA ALA A 104 -11.45 0.42 18.79
C ALA A 104 -12.48 -0.45 18.07
N CYS A 105 -12.22 -1.75 17.94
CA CYS A 105 -13.13 -2.62 17.22
C CYS A 105 -14.40 -2.90 18.04
N PRO A 106 -15.62 -2.61 17.54
CA PRO A 106 -16.86 -2.87 18.26
C PRO A 106 -17.16 -4.37 18.42
N HIS A 107 -16.45 -5.24 17.70
CA HIS A 107 -16.70 -6.69 17.74
C HIS A 107 -15.80 -7.44 18.72
N CYS A 108 -14.53 -7.06 18.83
CA CYS A 108 -13.58 -7.71 19.73
C CYS A 108 -13.18 -6.83 20.92
N HIS A 109 -13.62 -5.56 20.94
CA HIS A 109 -13.38 -4.56 22.00
C HIS A 109 -11.89 -4.29 22.29
N LYS A 110 -10.99 -4.73 21.41
CA LYS A 110 -9.56 -4.46 21.49
C LYS A 110 -9.22 -3.23 20.68
N GLN A 111 -8.27 -2.45 21.19
CA GLN A 111 -7.58 -1.43 20.41
C GLN A 111 -6.61 -2.12 19.45
N GLY A 112 -6.64 -1.71 18.19
CA GLY A 112 -5.72 -2.19 17.17
C GLY A 112 -5.64 -1.19 16.03
N THR A 113 -4.96 -1.59 14.97
CA THR A 113 -4.83 -0.78 13.76
C THR A 113 -5.76 -1.29 12.65
N ALA A 114 -6.11 -0.39 11.74
CA ALA A 114 -6.72 -0.74 10.47
C ALA A 114 -6.07 0.02 9.33
N SER A 115 -5.80 -0.70 8.25
CA SER A 115 -5.32 -0.14 6.99
C SER A 115 -6.52 0.29 6.15
N VAL A 116 -6.73 1.59 5.99
CA VAL A 116 -7.93 2.17 5.37
C VAL A 116 -7.53 3.21 4.33
N ALA A 117 -8.11 3.15 3.14
CA ALA A 117 -8.00 4.27 2.19
C ALA A 117 -8.95 5.41 2.63
N GLY A 118 -8.55 6.66 2.42
CA GLY A 118 -9.27 7.83 2.98
C GLY A 118 -10.79 7.87 2.72
N PHE A 119 -11.27 7.25 1.65
CA PHE A 119 -12.69 7.19 1.24
C PHE A 119 -13.40 5.86 1.59
N GLU A 120 -12.75 4.91 2.26
CA GLU A 120 -13.35 3.62 2.60
C GLU A 120 -14.23 3.71 3.85
N HIS A 121 -15.49 3.30 3.70
CA HIS A 121 -16.51 3.20 4.77
C HIS A 121 -16.36 1.94 5.60
N GLU A 122 -15.92 0.86 4.96
CA GLU A 122 -15.84 -0.46 5.56
C GLU A 122 -14.39 -0.94 5.50
N PHE A 123 -13.92 -1.49 6.61
CA PHE A 123 -12.61 -2.13 6.68
C PHE A 123 -12.67 -3.35 7.60
N ALA A 124 -11.72 -4.28 7.43
CA ALA A 124 -11.62 -5.43 8.31
C ALA A 124 -10.75 -5.09 9.53
N CYS A 125 -11.20 -5.47 10.73
CA CYS A 125 -10.37 -5.38 11.93
C CYS A 125 -9.17 -6.33 11.81
N GLU A 126 -7.94 -5.82 11.99
CA GLU A 126 -6.72 -6.61 11.85
C GLU A 126 -6.57 -7.70 12.95
N LEU A 127 -7.32 -7.58 14.06
CA LEU A 127 -7.28 -8.53 15.18
C LEU A 127 -8.31 -9.67 15.07
N CYS A 128 -9.52 -9.39 14.58
CA CYS A 128 -10.61 -10.38 14.57
C CYS A 128 -11.21 -10.64 13.18
N GLY A 129 -10.78 -9.92 12.15
CA GLY A 129 -11.22 -10.10 10.76
C GLY A 129 -12.65 -9.63 10.46
N LYS A 130 -13.43 -9.22 11.47
CA LYS A 130 -14.79 -8.73 11.27
C LYS A 130 -14.78 -7.34 10.64
N THR A 131 -15.77 -7.08 9.79
CA THR A 131 -15.98 -5.78 9.14
C THR A 131 -16.44 -4.74 10.15
N VAL A 132 -15.73 -3.62 10.18
CA VAL A 132 -16.05 -2.42 10.94
C VAL A 132 -16.48 -1.35 9.95
N GLN A 133 -17.54 -0.62 10.29
CA GLN A 133 -18.02 0.53 9.53
C GLN A 133 -17.57 1.80 10.26
N ARG A 134 -17.13 2.80 9.51
CA ARG A 134 -16.81 4.14 10.03
C ARG A 134 -17.53 5.22 9.25
N GLU A 135 -17.74 6.37 9.86
CA GLU A 135 -18.15 7.55 9.12
C GLU A 135 -17.03 7.98 8.18
N VAL A 136 -17.41 8.32 6.94
CA VAL A 136 -16.47 8.80 5.92
C VAL A 136 -16.83 10.25 5.62
N PRO A 137 -15.86 11.18 5.70
CA PRO A 137 -16.10 12.56 5.33
C PRO A 137 -16.44 12.68 3.84
N GLU A 138 -16.99 13.82 3.46
CA GLU A 138 -17.20 14.17 2.05
C GLU A 138 -15.86 14.09 1.29
N SER A 139 -15.89 13.50 0.10
CA SER A 139 -14.70 13.26 -0.72
C SER A 139 -14.90 13.82 -2.11
N CYS A 140 -13.80 14.23 -2.75
CA CYS A 140 -13.83 14.66 -4.15
C CYS A 140 -14.33 13.58 -5.11
N VAL A 141 -14.32 12.30 -4.71
CA VAL A 141 -14.91 11.19 -5.49
C VAL A 141 -16.41 11.39 -5.71
N GLU A 142 -17.12 11.99 -4.76
CA GLU A 142 -18.56 12.26 -4.86
C GLU A 142 -18.87 13.37 -5.88
N LYS A 143 -17.99 14.40 -5.95
CA LYS A 143 -18.19 15.60 -6.77
C LYS A 143 -17.58 15.49 -8.16
N CYS A 144 -16.71 14.52 -8.38
CA CYS A 144 -15.96 14.39 -9.62
C CYS A 144 -16.78 13.64 -10.68
N PRO A 145 -16.91 14.18 -11.91
CA PRO A 145 -17.62 13.50 -13.01
C PRO A 145 -17.07 12.10 -13.34
N VAL A 146 -15.79 11.86 -13.09
CA VAL A 146 -15.10 10.58 -13.30
C VAL A 146 -14.76 9.87 -11.98
N GLY A 147 -15.46 10.21 -10.89
CA GLY A 147 -15.18 9.71 -9.54
C GLY A 147 -15.33 8.19 -9.42
N SER A 148 -16.42 7.63 -9.97
CA SER A 148 -16.67 6.18 -9.99
C SER A 148 -15.59 5.42 -10.77
N GLU A 149 -15.20 5.92 -11.93
CA GLU A 149 -14.11 5.37 -12.75
C GLU A 149 -12.75 5.46 -12.04
N CYS A 150 -12.51 6.54 -11.31
CA CYS A 150 -11.25 6.78 -10.61
C CYS A 150 -10.98 5.75 -9.49
N VAL A 151 -12.02 5.34 -8.75
CA VAL A 151 -11.87 4.41 -7.61
C VAL A 151 -12.39 3.00 -7.91
N GLY A 152 -13.11 2.81 -9.00
CA GLY A 152 -13.83 1.59 -9.36
C GLY A 152 -15.25 1.55 -8.80
N GLU A 153 -16.19 1.06 -9.63
CA GLU A 153 -17.63 1.09 -9.38
C GLU A 153 -18.04 0.43 -8.05
N GLU A 154 -17.44 -0.73 -7.72
CA GLU A 154 -17.76 -1.46 -6.49
C GLU A 154 -17.42 -0.64 -5.24
N ARG A 155 -16.25 0.00 -5.25
CA ARG A 155 -15.75 0.83 -4.14
C ARG A 155 -16.56 2.12 -4.03
N TYR A 156 -16.88 2.74 -5.16
CA TYR A 156 -17.73 3.94 -5.20
C TYR A 156 -19.11 3.68 -4.57
N ARG A 157 -19.74 2.53 -4.89
CA ARG A 157 -21.02 2.13 -4.30
C ARG A 157 -20.93 1.93 -2.79
N LYS A 158 -19.84 1.34 -2.29
CA LYS A 158 -19.60 1.17 -0.84
C LYS A 158 -19.46 2.52 -0.13
N TYR A 159 -18.74 3.47 -0.75
CA TYR A 159 -18.63 4.84 -0.25
C TYR A 159 -19.99 5.54 -0.14
N LEU A 160 -20.82 5.51 -1.21
CA LEU A 160 -22.15 6.13 -1.19
C LEU A 160 -23.08 5.52 -0.14
N LYS A 161 -22.98 4.20 0.11
CA LYS A 161 -23.72 3.55 1.21
C LYS A 161 -23.33 4.11 2.58
N GLY A 162 -22.04 4.37 2.79
CA GLY A 162 -21.55 5.02 4.01
C GLY A 162 -22.05 6.45 4.16
N ARG A 163 -22.04 7.23 3.06
CA ARG A 163 -22.55 8.62 3.04
C ARG A 163 -24.04 8.73 3.39
N LYS A 164 -24.87 7.78 2.94
CA LYS A 164 -26.31 7.75 3.27
C LYS A 164 -26.63 7.46 4.74
N LYS A 165 -25.66 6.92 5.49
CA LYS A 165 -25.80 6.58 6.92
C LYS A 165 -25.17 7.64 7.84
N ALA A 166 -24.41 8.58 7.29
CA ALA A 166 -23.91 9.71 8.06
C ALA A 166 -25.06 10.72 8.27
N PRO A 167 -25.23 11.26 9.49
CA PRO A 167 -26.31 12.20 9.80
C PRO A 167 -26.23 13.51 9.00
#